data_AF-A0A7G5GT43-F1
#
_entry.id   AF-A0A7G5GT43-F1
#
_cell.length_a   1.000
_cell.length_b   1.000
_cell.length_c   1.000
_cell.angle_alpha   90.00
_cell.angle_beta   90.00
_cell.angle_gamma   90.00
#
_symmetry.space_group_name_H-M   'P 1'
#
loop_
_entity.id
_entity.type
_entity.pdbx_description
1 polymer ?
#
loop_
_entity_poly.entity_id
_entity_poly.type
_entity_poly.pdbx_seq_one_letter_code
_entity_poly.pdbx_strand_id
1 'polypeptide(L)'
;MEPKKNKWINDILSSSDGIQRVDPSPFLFAKIQNRLDTEASTVYLSARTVWLTIASFALLLLLNWHIISQQSAPFSPNSAELNAVVSDMQLYPSTNQPYDLWSGQSY
;
A
#
# COMPACT_ATOMS: atom_id res chain seq x y z
N MET A 1 -12.46 -68.26 -15.94
CA MET A 1 -13.02 -66.89 -15.85
C MET A 1 -11.84 -65.94 -15.73
N GLU A 2 -11.62 -65.06 -16.71
CA GLU A 2 -10.52 -64.09 -16.58
C GLU A 2 -10.79 -63.15 -15.41
N PRO A 3 -9.77 -62.84 -14.58
CA PRO A 3 -9.93 -61.97 -13.42
C PRO A 3 -10.35 -60.56 -13.86
N LYS A 4 -11.32 -59.97 -13.16
CA LYS A 4 -11.94 -58.66 -13.48
C LYS A 4 -10.94 -57.54 -13.79
N LYS A 5 -9.74 -57.58 -13.21
CA LYS A 5 -8.65 -56.64 -13.42
C LYS A 5 -8.14 -56.63 -14.88
N ASN A 6 -8.07 -57.78 -15.52
CA ASN A 6 -7.55 -57.89 -16.89
C ASN A 6 -8.56 -57.38 -17.92
N LYS A 7 -9.86 -57.53 -17.64
CA LYS A 7 -10.93 -56.93 -18.45
C LYS A 7 -10.87 -55.41 -18.46
N TRP A 8 -10.71 -54.79 -17.28
CA TRP A 8 -10.63 -53.33 -17.19
C TRP A 8 -9.42 -52.77 -17.95
N ILE A 9 -8.27 -53.44 -17.88
CA ILE A 9 -7.07 -53.02 -18.63
C ILE A 9 -7.31 -53.13 -20.13
N ASN A 10 -7.90 -54.23 -20.60
CA ASN A 10 -8.22 -54.41 -22.01
C ASN A 10 -9.30 -53.43 -22.49
N ASP A 11 -10.31 -53.11 -21.70
CA ASP A 11 -11.34 -52.12 -22.04
C ASP A 11 -10.74 -50.72 -22.16
N ILE A 12 -9.83 -50.33 -21.26
CA ILE A 12 -9.13 -49.04 -21.34
C ILE A 12 -8.20 -49.01 -22.56
N LEU A 13 -7.42 -50.06 -22.80
CA LEU A 13 -6.48 -50.11 -23.91
C LEU A 13 -7.21 -50.08 -25.27
N SER A 14 -8.27 -50.88 -25.39
CA SER A 14 -9.12 -50.91 -26.59
C SER A 14 -9.98 -49.66 -26.78
N SER A 15 -10.23 -48.86 -25.72
CA SER A 15 -10.89 -47.56 -25.87
C SER A 15 -10.07 -46.53 -26.65
N SER A 16 -8.76 -46.77 -26.79
CA SER A 16 -7.85 -45.95 -27.58
C SER A 16 -7.53 -46.52 -28.96
N ASP A 17 -7.86 -47.79 -29.20
CA ASP A 17 -7.73 -48.43 -30.51
C ASP A 17 -8.77 -47.84 -31.47
N GLY A 18 -8.29 -47.14 -32.50
CA GLY A 18 -9.14 -46.47 -33.48
C GLY A 18 -9.24 -44.96 -33.31
N ILE A 19 -8.57 -44.37 -32.31
CA ILE A 19 -8.38 -42.92 -32.28
C ILE A 19 -7.42 -42.54 -33.40
N GLN A 20 -7.99 -42.14 -34.53
CA GLN A 20 -7.24 -41.63 -35.67
C GLN A 20 -6.54 -40.34 -35.24
N ARG A 21 -5.22 -40.29 -35.42
CA ARG A 21 -4.42 -39.12 -35.10
C ARG A 21 -4.94 -37.97 -35.97
N VAL A 22 -5.60 -37.01 -35.34
CA VAL A 22 -6.19 -35.88 -36.06
C VAL A 22 -5.03 -34.99 -36.51
N ASP A 23 -4.85 -34.83 -37.81
CA ASP A 23 -3.87 -33.88 -38.31
C ASP A 23 -4.28 -32.47 -37.85
N PRO A 24 -3.38 -31.73 -37.18
CA PRO A 24 -3.70 -30.40 -36.72
C PRO A 24 -4.08 -29.55 -37.92
N SER A 25 -5.17 -28.78 -37.77
CA SER A 25 -5.59 -27.84 -38.81
C SER A 25 -4.41 -26.96 -39.22
N PRO A 26 -4.13 -26.80 -40.53
CA PRO A 26 -2.99 -26.02 -41.02
C PRO A 26 -3.04 -24.55 -40.58
N PHE A 27 -4.21 -24.10 -40.12
CA PHE A 27 -4.42 -22.74 -39.61
C PHE A 27 -4.14 -22.60 -38.10
N LEU A 28 -3.95 -23.68 -37.35
CA LEU A 28 -3.67 -23.62 -35.91
C LEU A 28 -2.34 -22.91 -35.63
N PHE A 29 -1.31 -23.21 -36.42
CA PHE A 29 -0.01 -22.55 -36.29
C PHE A 29 -0.13 -21.05 -36.56
N ALA A 30 -0.78 -20.67 -37.66
CA ALA A 30 -1.04 -19.27 -37.99
C ALA A 30 -1.88 -18.56 -36.91
N LYS A 31 -2.89 -19.23 -36.34
CA LYS A 31 -3.72 -18.68 -35.27
C LYS A 31 -2.94 -18.45 -33.97
N ILE A 32 -2.05 -19.39 -33.62
CA ILE A 32 -1.17 -19.26 -32.44
C ILE A 32 -0.19 -18.11 -32.65
N GLN A 33 0.47 -18.06 -33.81
CA GLN A 33 1.42 -17.02 -34.14
C GLN A 33 0.79 -15.63 -34.12
N ASN A 34 -0.39 -15.48 -34.73
CA ASN A 34 -1.11 -14.21 -34.76
C ASN A 34 -1.57 -13.78 -33.35
N ARG A 35 -1.94 -14.72 -32.47
CA ARG A 35 -2.23 -14.42 -31.05
C ARG A 35 -0.99 -13.95 -30.30
N LEU A 36 0.15 -14.60 -30.51
CA LEU A 36 1.42 -14.23 -29.88
C LEU A 36 1.86 -12.83 -30.32
N ASP A 37 1.75 -12.50 -31.60
CA ASP A 37 2.11 -11.18 -32.14
C ASP A 37 1.15 -10.07 -31.66
N THR A 38 -0.14 -10.41 -31.49
CA THR A 38 -1.15 -9.44 -31.01
C THR A 38 -0.99 -9.15 -29.51
N GLU A 39 -0.69 -10.17 -28.69
CA GLU A 39 -0.47 -10.00 -27.25
C GLU A 39 0.94 -9.48 -26.90
N ALA A 40 1.91 -9.66 -27.80
CA ALA A 40 3.26 -9.10 -27.69
C ALA A 40 3.35 -7.61 -28.08
N SER A 41 2.21 -6.95 -28.36
CA SER A 41 2.09 -5.50 -28.45
C SER A 41 2.36 -4.86 -27.07
N THR A 42 3.61 -4.94 -26.64
CA THR A 42 4.14 -4.22 -25.50
C THR A 42 3.92 -2.73 -25.78
N VAL A 43 3.07 -2.10 -24.97
CA VAL A 43 2.80 -0.67 -25.09
C VAL A 43 4.08 0.08 -24.75
N TYR A 44 4.82 0.48 -25.79
CA TYR A 44 6.02 1.28 -25.65
C TYR A 44 5.64 2.70 -25.22
N LEU A 45 5.72 2.94 -23.92
CA LEU A 45 5.60 4.29 -23.36
C LEU A 45 6.89 5.05 -23.65
N SER A 46 6.77 6.27 -24.18
CA SER A 46 7.92 7.15 -24.37
C SER A 46 8.61 7.41 -23.03
N ALA A 47 9.94 7.32 -22.99
CA ALA A 47 10.73 7.60 -21.79
C ALA A 47 10.43 9.00 -21.21
N ARG A 48 10.05 9.95 -22.05
CA ARG A 48 9.62 11.30 -21.64
C ARG A 48 8.33 11.26 -20.81
N THR A 49 7.37 10.43 -21.19
CA THR A 49 6.10 10.26 -20.46
C THR A 49 6.36 9.63 -19.11
N VAL A 50 7.22 8.60 -19.05
CA VAL A 50 7.61 7.97 -17.78
C VAL A 50 8.27 8.99 -16.85
N TRP A 51 9.21 9.79 -17.36
CA TRP A 51 9.85 10.85 -16.57
C TRP A 51 8.87 11.92 -16.08
N LEU A 52 7.91 12.34 -16.92
CA LEU A 52 6.88 13.30 -16.52
C LEU A 52 5.98 12.73 -15.42
N THR A 53 5.60 11.45 -15.51
CA THR A 53 4.77 10.81 -14.47
C THR A 53 5.52 10.74 -13.14
N ILE A 54 6.80 10.34 -13.16
CA ILE A 54 7.64 10.28 -11.97
C ILE A 54 7.80 11.68 -11.36
N ALA A 55 8.10 12.69 -12.17
CA ALA A 55 8.23 14.07 -11.72
C ALA A 55 6.94 14.60 -11.09
N SER A 56 5.79 14.29 -11.71
CA SER A 56 4.48 14.68 -11.18
C SER A 56 4.18 14.02 -9.83
N PHE A 57 4.48 12.73 -9.68
CA PHE A 57 4.29 12.01 -8.42
C PHE A 57 5.23 12.51 -7.32
N ALA A 58 6.50 12.76 -7.66
CA ALA A 58 7.48 13.32 -6.73
C ALA A 58 7.05 14.71 -6.23
N LEU A 59 6.56 15.57 -7.13
CA LEU A 59 6.05 16.89 -6.77
C LEU A 59 4.86 16.79 -5.82
N LEU A 60 3.91 15.89 -6.10
CA LEU A 60 2.74 15.65 -5.26
C LEU A 60 3.16 15.18 -3.86
N LEU A 61 4.11 14.25 -3.76
CA LEU A 61 4.66 13.77 -2.49
C LEU A 61 5.30 14.90 -1.68
N LEU A 62 6.14 15.72 -2.32
CA LEU A 62 6.79 16.85 -1.66
C LEU A 62 5.77 17.88 -1.17
N LEU A 63 4.73 18.16 -1.95
CA LEU A 63 3.70 19.12 -1.58
C LEU A 63 2.89 18.61 -0.38
N ASN A 64 2.46 17.35 -0.40
CA ASN A 64 1.77 16.73 0.74
C ASN A 64 2.67 16.69 1.98
N TRP A 65 3.95 16.34 1.82
CA TRP A 65 4.92 16.34 2.90
C TRP A 65 5.08 17.73 3.51
N HIS A 66 5.17 18.78 2.68
CA HIS A 66 5.30 20.14 3.14
C HIS A 66 4.09 20.58 3.98
N ILE A 67 2.87 20.27 3.54
CA ILE A 67 1.65 20.58 4.28
C ILE A 67 1.63 19.89 5.65
N ILE A 68 1.98 18.60 5.70
CA ILE A 68 2.05 17.83 6.96
C ILE A 68 3.12 18.41 7.90
N SER A 69 4.27 18.82 7.35
CA SER A 69 5.37 19.39 8.13
C SER A 69 5.02 20.76 8.76
N GLN A 70 4.19 21.57 8.08
CA GLN A 70 3.73 22.84 8.62
C GLN A 70 2.73 22.67 9.77
N GLN A 71 1.88 21.64 9.73
CA GLN A 71 0.96 21.32 10.84
C GLN A 71 1.67 20.80 12.08
N SER A 72 2.90 20.31 11.91
CA SER A 72 3.74 19.83 13.01
C SER A 72 4.57 20.95 13.67
N ALA A 73 4.35 22.21 13.30
CA ALA A 73 4.94 23.32 14.04
C ALA A 73 4.51 23.16 15.51
N PRO A 74 5.46 22.95 16.44
CA PRO A 74 5.10 22.82 17.85
C PRO A 74 4.39 24.10 18.22
N PHE A 75 3.13 23.96 18.66
CA PHE A 75 2.45 25.03 19.37
C PHE A 75 3.41 25.44 20.49
N SER A 76 4.04 26.60 20.36
CA SER A 76 4.90 27.15 21.40
C SER A 76 3.94 27.71 22.42
N PRO A 77 3.65 27.01 23.54
CA PRO A 77 2.73 27.56 24.52
C PRO A 77 3.33 28.86 25.00
N ASN A 78 2.59 29.96 24.81
CA ASN A 78 2.95 31.21 25.42
C ASN A 78 2.89 30.96 26.93
N SER A 79 4.05 30.94 27.59
CA SER A 79 4.16 30.56 29.01
C SER A 79 3.28 31.45 29.90
N ALA A 80 2.99 32.68 29.47
CA ALA A 80 2.03 33.57 30.12
C ALA A 80 0.59 33.04 30.09
N GLU A 81 0.14 32.44 28.99
CA GLU A 81 -1.21 31.89 28.84
C GLU A 81 -1.36 30.57 29.61
N LEU A 82 -0.32 29.73 29.59
CA LEU A 82 -0.30 28.49 30.37
C LEU A 82 -0.34 28.79 31.88
N ASN A 83 0.43 29.77 32.35
CA ASN A 83 0.42 30.21 33.74
C ASN A 83 -0.91 30.84 34.15
N ALA A 84 -1.58 31.57 33.25
CA ALA A 84 -2.91 32.12 33.51
C ALA A 84 -3.95 31.00 33.72
N VAL A 85 -3.95 29.96 32.89
CA VAL A 85 -4.86 28.82 33.05
C VAL A 85 -4.55 28.00 34.30
N VAL A 86 -3.27 27.75 34.61
CA VAL A 86 -2.86 27.03 35.83
C VAL A 86 -3.27 27.79 37.10
N SER A 87 -3.19 29.13 37.07
CA SER A 87 -3.63 30.00 38.16
C SER A 87 -5.16 30.03 38.28
N ASP A 88 -5.88 30.12 37.17
CA ASP A 88 -7.35 30.17 37.13
C ASP A 88 -7.97 28.84 37.60
N MET A 89 -7.39 27.72 37.18
CA MET A 89 -7.82 26.38 37.59
C MET A 89 -7.29 25.96 38.97
N GLN A 90 -6.57 26.85 39.68
CA GLN A 90 -5.99 26.59 41.00
C GLN A 90 -5.19 25.27 41.07
N LEU A 91 -4.49 24.93 39.98
CA LEU A 91 -3.78 23.65 39.88
C LEU A 91 -2.47 23.63 40.67
N TYR A 92 -2.08 24.77 41.27
CA TYR A 92 -1.02 24.81 42.26
C TYR A 92 -1.53 24.21 43.58
N PRO A 93 -0.87 23.16 44.13
CA PRO A 93 -1.19 22.71 45.48
C PRO A 93 -0.92 23.87 46.45
N SER A 94 -1.91 24.19 47.27
CA SER A 94 -1.94 25.29 48.26
C SER A 94 -0.85 25.23 49.34
N THR A 95 0.10 24.29 49.23
CA THR A 95 1.18 24.07 50.19
C THR A 95 2.54 24.60 49.75
N ASN A 96 2.69 25.12 48.53
CA ASN A 96 3.99 25.58 48.01
C ASN A 96 3.94 27.03 47.48
N GLN A 97 3.48 27.99 48.27
CA GLN A 97 3.77 29.41 48.04
C GLN A 97 5.02 29.80 48.83
N PRO A 98 6.21 29.93 48.21
CA PRO A 98 7.44 30.30 48.93
C PRO A 98 7.54 31.78 49.32
N TYR A 99 6.51 32.60 49.07
CA TYR A 99 6.54 34.04 49.35
C TYR A 99 5.24 34.50 49.99
N ASP A 100 5.04 34.19 51.27
CA ASP A 100 4.01 34.88 52.07
C ASP A 100 4.25 34.88 53.58
N LEU A 101 5.52 34.95 54.01
CA LEU A 101 5.87 34.99 55.44
C LEU A 101 7.04 35.95 55.74
N TRP A 102 6.89 37.25 55.45
CA TRP A 102 7.55 38.29 56.26
C TRP A 102 6.91 39.69 56.12
N SER A 103 5.77 39.90 56.78
CA SER A 103 5.33 41.23 57.21
C SER A 103 5.46 41.33 58.73
N GLY A 104 6.70 41.29 59.23
CA GLY A 104 7.02 41.54 60.62
C GLY A 104 7.03 43.03 60.93
N GLN A 105 5.84 43.63 61.03
CA GLN A 105 5.65 44.94 61.65
C GLN A 105 5.12 44.71 63.07
N SER A 106 5.98 44.92 64.06
CA SER A 106 5.61 44.96 65.48
C SER A 106 5.97 46.32 66.04
N TYR A 107 4.96 46.91 66.68
CA TYR A 107 4.85 48.20 67.38
C TYR A 107 6.11 48.75 68.04
#